data_AF-A0A0A6CUV8-F1
#
_entry.id   AF-A0A0A6CUV8-F1
#
_cell.length_a   1.000
_cell.length_b   1.000
_cell.length_c   1.000
_cell.angle_alpha   90.00
_cell.angle_beta   90.00
_cell.angle_gamma   90.00
#
_symmetry.space_group_name_H-M   'P 1'
#
loop_
_entity.id
_entity.type
_entity.pdbx_description
1 polymer ?
#
loop_
_entity_poly.entity_id
_entity_poly.type
_entity_poly.pdbx_seq_one_letter_code
_entity_poly.pdbx_strand_id
1 'polypeptide(L)'
;MTSGDLLSVEVRGDSMLPLAEEGWHIVYTAGATVDENEVIGRVCVVQMDEDGAMLVKRVIRGTKPYHYHLVSMNAAAIEDVKLRWAAVVKAIVPR
;
A
#
# COMPACT_ATOMS: atom_id res chain seq x y z
N MET A 1 5.72 15.21 -15.31
CA MET A 1 6.00 14.31 -14.17
C MET A 1 6.11 15.20 -12.95
N THR A 2 5.09 15.24 -12.11
CA THR A 2 5.18 15.90 -10.80
C THR A 2 6.15 15.07 -9.97
N SER A 3 7.35 15.59 -9.75
CA SER A 3 8.32 15.02 -8.82
C SER A 3 7.79 15.25 -7.41
N GLY A 4 6.90 14.37 -6.94
CA GLY A 4 6.54 14.31 -5.53
C GLY A 4 7.73 13.80 -4.72
N ASP A 5 7.83 14.22 -3.47
CA ASP A 5 8.88 13.75 -2.57
C ASP A 5 8.82 12.21 -2.45
N LEU A 6 9.97 11.56 -2.63
CA LEU A 6 10.12 10.14 -2.41
C LEU A 6 10.33 9.89 -0.92
N LEU A 7 9.52 9.00 -0.38
CA LEU A 7 9.58 8.56 1.01
C LEU A 7 9.99 7.09 1.06
N SER A 8 10.61 6.71 2.17
CA SER A 8 10.97 5.32 2.46
C SER A 8 10.46 4.91 3.83
N VAL A 9 9.94 3.68 3.92
CA VAL A 9 9.55 3.03 5.18
C VAL A 9 10.23 1.68 5.29
N GLU A 10 10.57 1.28 6.51
CA GLU A 10 11.13 -0.04 6.81
C GLU A 10 10.00 -1.07 6.94
N VAL A 11 10.18 -2.24 6.35
CA VAL A 11 9.28 -3.39 6.49
C VAL A 11 9.37 -3.94 7.92
N ARG A 12 8.21 -4.14 8.55
CA ARG A 12 8.06 -4.80 9.85
C ARG A 12 7.19 -6.04 9.73
N GLY A 13 7.63 -7.16 10.29
CA GLY A 13 6.92 -8.44 10.23
C GLY A 13 7.05 -9.16 8.88
N ASP A 14 6.20 -10.18 8.67
CA ASP A 14 6.32 -11.17 7.61
C ASP A 14 5.26 -11.04 6.50
N SER A 15 4.33 -10.09 6.61
CA SER A 15 3.17 -9.95 5.72
C SER A 15 3.50 -9.63 4.25
N MET A 16 4.77 -9.34 3.99
CA MET A 16 5.33 -9.05 2.67
C MET A 16 6.12 -10.22 2.09
N LEU A 17 6.26 -11.34 2.80
CA LEU A 17 6.95 -12.51 2.25
C LEU A 17 6.15 -13.15 1.09
N PRO A 18 6.83 -13.63 0.04
CA PRO A 18 8.28 -13.67 -0.16
C PRO A 18 8.86 -12.43 -0.87
N LEU A 19 8.10 -11.35 -1.03
CA LEU A 19 8.49 -10.16 -1.82
C LEU A 19 9.51 -9.26 -1.10
N ALA A 20 9.38 -9.08 0.21
CA ALA A 20 10.31 -8.29 1.01
C ALA A 20 10.43 -8.85 2.43
N GLU A 21 11.65 -8.84 2.96
CA GLU A 21 11.95 -9.29 4.32
C GLU A 21 11.86 -8.14 5.34
N GLU A 22 11.74 -8.49 6.62
CA GLU A 22 11.84 -7.51 7.70
C GLU A 22 13.18 -6.74 7.64
N GLY A 23 13.12 -5.42 7.82
CA GLY A 23 14.28 -4.54 7.72
C GLY A 23 14.60 -4.05 6.30
N TRP A 24 13.94 -4.58 5.27
CA TRP A 24 14.03 -4.00 3.92
C TRP A 24 13.27 -2.67 3.85
N HIS A 25 13.53 -1.88 2.82
CA HIS A 25 12.92 -0.58 2.62
C HIS A 25 11.96 -0.56 1.43
N ILE A 26 10.80 0.07 1.61
CA ILE A 26 9.81 0.31 0.56
C ILE A 26 9.82 1.79 0.23
N VAL A 27 10.00 2.12 -1.05
CA VAL A 27 10.02 3.50 -1.56
C VAL A 27 8.70 3.80 -2.26
N TYR A 28 8.10 4.95 -1.96
CA TYR A 28 6.85 5.42 -2.57
C TYR A 28 6.86 6.96 -2.67
N THR A 29 5.95 7.51 -3.45
CA THR A 29 5.73 8.97 -3.52
C THR A 29 4.73 9.40 -2.46
N ALA A 30 4.97 10.53 -1.77
CA ALA A 30 4.01 11.06 -0.81
C ALA A 30 2.59 11.16 -1.40
N GLY A 31 1.61 10.53 -0.75
CA GLY A 31 0.22 10.51 -1.19
C GLY A 31 -0.61 11.54 -0.43
N ALA A 32 -1.42 12.32 -1.15
CA ALA A 32 -2.39 13.24 -0.55
C ALA A 32 -3.80 12.60 -0.42
N THR A 33 -4.18 11.78 -1.40
CA THR A 33 -5.49 11.11 -1.51
C THR A 33 -5.36 9.82 -2.33
N VAL A 34 -6.44 9.04 -2.44
CA VAL A 34 -6.50 7.88 -3.34
C VAL A 34 -6.83 8.32 -4.77
N ASP A 35 -5.94 8.06 -5.72
CA ASP A 35 -6.24 8.13 -7.16
C ASP A 35 -6.43 6.71 -7.72
N GLU A 36 -7.69 6.32 -7.99
CA GLU A 36 -8.01 4.99 -8.48
C GLU A 36 -7.33 4.63 -9.81
N ASN A 37 -7.05 5.61 -10.67
CA ASN A 37 -6.36 5.34 -11.94
C ASN A 37 -4.90 4.94 -11.69
N GLU A 38 -4.32 5.41 -10.60
CA GLU A 38 -2.95 5.08 -10.26
C GLU A 38 -2.82 3.80 -9.44
N VAL A 39 -3.77 3.50 -8.53
CA VAL A 39 -3.57 2.48 -7.48
C VAL A 39 -4.25 1.14 -7.74
N ILE A 40 -5.36 1.11 -8.48
CA ILE A 40 -6.13 -0.12 -8.67
C ILE A 40 -5.29 -1.18 -9.40
N GLY A 41 -5.25 -2.39 -8.84
CA GLY A 41 -4.50 -3.54 -9.34
C GLY A 41 -3.01 -3.54 -8.99
N ARG A 42 -2.50 -2.52 -8.28
CA ARG A 42 -1.07 -2.36 -8.00
C ARG A 42 -0.74 -2.52 -6.52
N VAL A 43 0.52 -2.86 -6.25
CA VAL A 43 1.06 -2.89 -4.89
C VAL A 43 1.30 -1.46 -4.43
N CYS A 44 0.63 -1.09 -3.35
CA CYS A 44 0.65 0.26 -2.81
C CYS A 44 1.01 0.22 -1.33
N VAL A 45 1.66 1.29 -0.87
CA VAL A 45 1.62 1.70 0.53
C VAL A 45 0.28 2.39 0.74
N VAL A 46 -0.48 1.95 1.75
CA VAL A 46 -1.81 2.48 2.05
C VAL A 46 -1.91 2.83 3.52
N GLN A 47 -2.77 3.79 3.83
CA GLN A 47 -3.20 4.05 5.20
C GLN A 47 -4.71 3.84 5.30
N MET A 48 -5.13 2.99 6.23
CA MET A 48 -6.54 2.78 6.54
C MET A 48 -7.11 3.99 7.32
N ASP A 49 -8.39 4.29 7.11
CA ASP A 49 -9.04 5.47 7.68
C ASP A 49 -9.38 5.31 9.18
N GLU A 50 -9.78 4.12 9.62
CA GLU A 50 -10.26 3.88 10.99
C GLU A 50 -9.15 3.80 12.05
N ASP A 51 -8.03 3.17 11.75
CA ASP A 51 -6.94 2.89 12.71
C ASP A 51 -5.62 3.59 12.36
N GLY A 52 -5.54 4.23 11.20
CA GLY A 52 -4.32 4.88 10.70
C GLY A 52 -3.18 3.90 10.38
N ALA A 53 -3.44 2.59 10.37
CA ALA A 53 -2.43 1.59 10.11
C ALA A 53 -1.87 1.73 8.69
N MET A 54 -0.55 1.71 8.57
CA MET A 54 0.15 1.71 7.29
C MET A 54 0.49 0.29 6.87
N LEU A 55 0.04 -0.09 5.67
CA LEU A 55 0.20 -1.44 5.14
C LEU A 55 0.75 -1.37 3.72
N VAL A 56 1.40 -2.45 3.29
CA VAL A 56 1.75 -2.66 1.88
C VAL A 56 0.91 -3.80 1.33
N LYS A 57 0.01 -3.48 0.39
CA LYS A 57 -1.00 -4.41 -0.13
C LYS A 57 -1.28 -4.13 -1.60
N ARG A 58 -1.79 -5.14 -2.32
CA ARG A 58 -2.39 -4.89 -3.64
C ARG A 58 -3.79 -4.34 -3.45
N VAL A 59 -4.09 -3.20 -4.07
CA VAL A 59 -5.38 -2.52 -3.97
C VAL A 59 -6.32 -2.99 -5.06
N ILE A 60 -7.53 -3.43 -4.72
CA ILE A 60 -8.60 -3.79 -5.66
C ILE A 60 -9.86 -3.01 -5.28
N ARG A 61 -10.72 -2.69 -6.26
CA ARG A 61 -12.03 -2.08 -5.97
C ARG A 61 -12.84 -2.97 -5.05
N GLY A 62 -13.41 -2.35 -4.02
CA GLY A 62 -14.39 -2.98 -3.14
C GLY A 62 -15.76 -3.09 -3.79
N THR A 63 -16.72 -3.53 -2.99
CA THR A 63 -18.13 -3.67 -3.36
C THR A 63 -18.88 -2.34 -3.35
N LYS A 64 -18.33 -1.32 -2.67
CA LYS A 64 -18.93 0.02 -2.52
C LYS A 64 -18.01 1.11 -3.08
N PRO A 65 -18.56 2.24 -3.54
CA PRO A 65 -17.75 3.41 -3.88
C PRO A 65 -16.80 3.78 -2.74
N TYR A 66 -15.55 4.10 -3.09
CA TYR A 66 -14.48 4.50 -2.16
C TYR A 66 -14.13 3.47 -1.08
N HIS A 67 -14.47 2.19 -1.31
CA HIS A 67 -14.01 1.07 -0.50
C HIS A 67 -13.13 0.16 -1.37
N TYR A 68 -12.17 -0.49 -0.74
CA TYR A 68 -11.15 -1.26 -1.41
C TYR A 68 -10.93 -2.60 -0.71
N HIS A 69 -10.66 -3.64 -1.49
CA HIS A 69 -10.09 -4.88 -0.96
C HIS A 69 -8.57 -4.75 -0.97
N LEU A 70 -7.93 -5.04 0.16
CA LEU A 70 -6.49 -5.08 0.31
C LEU A 70 -6.01 -6.53 0.27
N VAL A 71 -5.46 -6.92 -0.87
CA VAL A 71 -5.00 -8.29 -1.08
C VAL A 71 -3.57 -8.43 -0.55
N SER A 72 -3.44 -9.32 0.43
CA SER A 72 -2.15 -9.78 0.96
C SER A 72 -1.51 -10.80 0.00
N MET A 73 -0.19 -10.96 0.07
CA MET A 73 0.48 -12.03 -0.67
C MET A 73 0.44 -13.39 0.05
N ASN A 74 0.38 -13.39 1.38
CA ASN A 74 0.51 -14.60 2.21
C ASN A 74 -0.57 -14.75 3.28
N ALA A 75 -1.58 -13.86 3.29
CA ALA A 75 -2.63 -13.83 4.29
C ALA A 75 -4.00 -13.59 3.64
N ALA A 76 -5.07 -13.65 4.43
CA ALA A 76 -6.39 -13.26 3.95
C ALA A 76 -6.40 -11.80 3.45
N ALA A 77 -7.29 -11.51 2.51
CA ALA A 77 -7.54 -10.14 2.08
C ALA A 77 -8.30 -9.39 3.20
N ILE A 78 -8.05 -8.09 3.29
CA ILE A 78 -8.87 -7.19 4.11
C ILE A 78 -9.94 -6.63 3.18
N GLU A 79 -11.20 -6.87 3.48
CA GLU A 79 -12.29 -6.58 2.55
C GLU A 79 -12.99 -5.26 2.85
N ASP A 80 -13.38 -4.53 1.79
CA ASP A 80 -14.24 -3.35 1.85
C ASP A 80 -13.81 -2.32 2.90
N VAL A 81 -12.53 -1.93 2.87
CA VAL A 81 -12.00 -0.89 3.76
C VAL A 81 -11.93 0.47 3.09
N LYS A 82 -12.07 1.51 3.89
CA LYS A 82 -11.76 2.89 3.47
C LYS A 82 -10.28 3.17 3.65
N LEU A 83 -9.71 3.83 2.66
CA LEU A 83 -8.33 4.30 2.69
C LEU A 83 -8.31 5.81 2.82
N ARG A 84 -7.47 6.31 3.72
CA ARG A 84 -7.18 7.73 3.83
C ARG A 84 -6.34 8.21 2.64
N TRP A 85 -5.32 7.43 2.29
CA TRP A 85 -4.50 7.63 1.09
C TRP A 85 -3.87 6.31 0.66
N ALA A 86 -3.43 6.28 -0.61
CA ALA A 86 -2.71 5.16 -1.20
C ALA A 86 -1.66 5.70 -2.18
N ALA A 87 -0.47 5.11 -2.17
CA ALA A 87 0.61 5.46 -3.06
C ALA A 87 1.29 4.20 -3.60
N VAL A 88 1.54 4.19 -4.90
CA VAL A 88 2.15 3.04 -5.56
C VAL A 88 3.60 2.87 -5.09
N VAL A 89 3.98 1.65 -4.74
CA VAL A 89 5.38 1.28 -4.49
C VAL A 89 6.20 1.53 -5.75
N LYS A 90 7.29 2.28 -5.60
CA LYS A 90 8.24 2.63 -6.68
C LYS A 90 9.47 1.72 -6.67
N ALA A 91 9.93 1.31 -5.49
CA ALA A 91 11.04 0.39 -5.34
C ALA A 91 10.94 -0.39 -4.03
N ILE A 92 11.57 -1.56 -4.03
CA ILE A 92 11.83 -2.39 -2.86
C ILE A 92 13.35 -2.52 -2.78
N VAL A 93 13.91 -2.14 -1.64
CA VAL A 93 15.36 -2.04 -1.44
C VAL A 93 15.74 -3.00 -0.32
N PRO A 94 16.47 -4.09 -0.64
CA PRO A 94 17.04 -4.97 0.38
C PRO A 94 17.98 -4.22 1.33
N ARG A 95 18.07 -4.73 2.56
CA ARG A 95 19.06 -4.25 3.54
C ARG A 95 20.49 -4.58 3.10
#